data_AF-A0A169QH60-F1
#
_entry.id   AF-A0A169QH60-F1
#
_cell.length_a   1.000
_cell.length_b   1.000
_cell.length_c   1.000
_cell.angle_alpha   90.00
_cell.angle_beta   90.00
_cell.angle_gamma   90.00
#
_symmetry.space_group_name_H-M   'P 1'
#
loop_
_entity.id
_entity.type
_entity.pdbx_description
1 polymer ?
#
loop_
_entity_poly.entity_id
_entity_poly.type
_entity_poly.pdbx_seq_one_letter_code
_entity_poly.pdbx_strand_id
1 'polypeptide(L)'
;MFDGFITLKPRCEACGLDYSFADPADGPAFFIMMTMAFPVTAFGIWLELAYDPPLWIHAVVTLPLLLLACVPVIRPLKGLFVASQYINKAGEGRLAAPAAPNAGPTTRN
;
A
#
# COMPACT_ATOMS: atom_id res chain seq x y z
N MET A 1 6.59 -1.10 -14.53
CA MET A 1 5.64 -0.81 -13.43
C MET A 1 6.38 -0.52 -12.11
N PHE A 2 7.33 -1.36 -11.67
CA PHE A 2 8.11 -1.11 -10.44
C PHE A 2 9.55 -0.68 -10.73
N ASP A 3 10.09 0.20 -9.88
CA ASP A 3 11.51 0.59 -9.82
C ASP A 3 12.10 0.13 -8.48
N GLY A 4 12.81 -0.99 -8.46
CA GLY A 4 13.31 -1.60 -7.21
C GLY A 4 12.29 -2.50 -6.50
N PHE A 5 12.28 -2.49 -5.17
CA PHE A 5 11.51 -3.45 -4.36
C PHE A 5 10.06 -3.03 -4.11
N ILE A 6 9.82 -1.73 -3.81
CA ILE A 6 8.50 -1.19 -3.42
C ILE A 6 8.11 0.02 -4.27
N THR A 7 9.05 0.70 -4.94
CA THR A 7 8.80 1.96 -5.65
C THR A 7 8.08 1.68 -6.98
N LEU A 8 7.06 2.48 -7.31
CA LEU A 8 6.48 2.50 -8.65
C LEU A 8 7.34 3.38 -9.56
N LYS A 9 7.53 2.95 -10.81
CA LYS A 9 8.02 3.87 -11.86
C LYS A 9 6.96 4.94 -12.11
N PRO A 10 7.34 6.19 -12.45
CA PRO A 10 6.38 7.24 -12.77
C PRO A 10 5.59 6.96 -14.05
N ARG A 11 6.18 6.21 -15.00
CA ARG A 11 5.54 5.85 -16.27
C ARG A 11 5.71 4.37 -16.60
N CYS A 12 4.72 3.79 -17.25
CA CYS A 12 4.83 2.45 -17.81
C CYS A 12 5.71 2.45 -19.06
N GLU A 13 6.72 1.57 -19.11
CA GLU A 13 7.63 1.45 -20.26
C GLU A 13 6.97 0.77 -21.48
N ALA A 14 5.91 -0.02 -21.27
CA ALA A 14 5.23 -0.75 -22.33
C ALA A 14 4.05 0.03 -22.96
N CYS A 15 3.32 0.83 -22.17
CA CYS A 15 2.13 1.55 -22.64
C CYS A 15 2.14 3.06 -22.38
N GLY A 16 3.18 3.61 -21.74
CA GLY A 16 3.30 5.05 -21.49
C GLY A 16 2.36 5.61 -20.41
N LEU A 17 1.58 4.76 -19.73
CA LEU A 17 0.63 5.18 -18.70
C LEU A 17 1.35 5.86 -17.53
N ASP A 18 0.87 7.05 -17.16
CA ASP A 18 1.34 7.81 -15.99
C ASP A 18 0.71 7.24 -14.72
N TYR A 19 1.53 6.82 -13.74
CA TYR A 19 1.06 6.21 -12.50
C TYR A 19 0.76 7.24 -11.39
N SER A 20 0.81 8.54 -11.67
CA SER A 20 0.51 9.61 -10.71
C SER A 20 -0.92 9.58 -10.13
N PHE A 21 -1.84 8.81 -10.71
CA PHE A 21 -3.20 8.63 -10.21
C PHE A 21 -3.31 7.63 -9.06
N ALA A 22 -2.30 6.78 -8.86
CA ALA A 22 -2.37 5.69 -7.90
C ALA A 22 -1.76 6.11 -6.56
N ASP A 23 -2.57 6.11 -5.50
CA ASP A 23 -2.06 6.24 -4.13
C ASP A 23 -1.30 4.94 -3.73
N PRO A 24 0.05 4.99 -3.61
CA PRO A 24 0.86 3.78 -3.59
C PRO A 24 0.93 3.04 -2.24
N ALA A 25 0.38 3.57 -1.15
CA ALA A 25 0.90 3.26 0.19
C ALA A 25 -0.09 2.71 1.25
N ASP A 26 -1.34 3.18 1.35
CA ASP A 26 -2.14 2.88 2.57
C ASP A 26 -2.97 1.59 2.54
N GLY A 27 -3.46 1.17 1.37
CA GLY A 27 -4.30 -0.04 1.26
C GLY A 27 -3.54 -1.36 1.50
N PRO A 28 -2.45 -1.64 0.77
CA PRO A 28 -1.79 -2.95 0.80
C PRO A 28 -1.26 -3.36 2.19
N ALA A 29 -0.69 -2.41 2.94
CA ALA A 29 -0.10 -2.69 4.24
C ALA A 29 -1.15 -3.13 5.27
N PHE A 30 -2.32 -2.47 5.29
CA PHE A 30 -3.41 -2.79 6.20
C PHE A 30 -3.93 -4.23 5.98
N PHE A 31 -4.18 -4.61 4.72
CA PHE A 31 -4.67 -5.97 4.40
C PHE A 31 -3.68 -7.06 4.78
N ILE A 32 -2.39 -6.79 4.57
CA ILE A 32 -1.32 -7.75 4.93
C ILE A 32 -1.23 -7.90 6.44
N MET A 33 -1.22 -6.79 7.18
CA MET A 33 -1.17 -6.81 8.64
C MET A 33 -2.37 -7.57 9.23
N MET A 34 -3.60 -7.28 8.77
CA MET A 34 -4.80 -7.92 9.32
C MET A 34 -4.88 -9.42 8.99
N THR A 35 -4.40 -9.82 7.81
CA THR A 35 -4.48 -11.22 7.38
C THR A 35 -3.33 -12.07 7.94
N MET A 36 -2.12 -11.52 8.04
CA MET A 36 -0.93 -12.24 8.51
C MET A 36 -0.73 -12.15 10.03
N ALA A 37 -1.31 -11.17 10.73
CA ALA A 37 -1.21 -11.11 12.18
C ALA A 37 -1.80 -12.35 12.87
N PHE A 38 -2.91 -12.88 12.39
CA PHE A 38 -3.54 -14.08 12.96
C PHE A 38 -2.66 -15.32 12.92
N PRO A 39 -2.20 -15.80 11.74
CA PRO A 39 -1.38 -17.00 11.67
C PRO A 39 -0.02 -16.84 12.37
N VAL A 40 0.61 -15.66 12.26
CA VAL A 40 1.91 -15.41 12.90
C VAL A 40 1.79 -15.38 14.42
N THR A 41 0.76 -14.73 14.97
CA THR A 41 0.54 -14.68 16.42
C THR A 41 0.12 -16.05 16.96
N ALA A 42 -0.74 -16.79 16.24
CA ALA A 42 -1.12 -18.14 16.62
C ALA A 42 0.09 -19.09 16.66
N PHE A 43 1.00 -18.97 15.69
CA PHE A 43 2.25 -19.74 15.69
C PHE A 43 3.16 -19.33 16.86
N GLY A 44 3.29 -18.04 17.17
CA GLY A 44 4.07 -17.56 18.31
C GLY A 44 3.54 -18.10 19.64
N ILE A 45 2.24 -18.04 19.85
CA ILE A 45 1.59 -18.59 21.06
C ILE A 45 1.82 -20.11 21.14
N TRP A 46 1.67 -20.84 20.03
CA TRP A 46 1.93 -22.28 20.01
C TRP A 46 3.39 -22.61 20.36
N LEU A 47 4.35 -21.85 19.82
CA LEU A 47 5.77 -22.02 20.10
C LEU A 47 6.08 -21.79 21.58
N GLU A 48 5.43 -20.79 22.21
CA GLU A 48 5.56 -20.52 23.65
C GLU A 48 5.03 -21.69 24.48
N LEU A 49 3.80 -22.14 24.20
CA LEU A 49 3.15 -23.22 24.96
C LEU A 49 3.85 -24.57 24.82
N ALA A 50 4.47 -24.86 23.68
CA ALA A 50 5.05 -26.16 23.40
C ALA A 50 6.50 -26.31 23.91
N TYR A 51 7.26 -25.21 23.97
CA TYR A 51 8.70 -25.30 24.17
C TYR A 51 9.27 -24.39 25.28
N ASP A 52 8.45 -23.52 25.91
CA ASP A 52 8.89 -22.50 26.89
C ASP A 52 10.23 -21.83 26.48
N PRO A 53 10.37 -21.37 25.22
CA PRO A 53 11.65 -20.94 24.72
C PRO A 53 12.04 -19.58 25.32
N PRO A 54 13.33 -19.34 25.59
CA PRO A 54 13.81 -18.02 26.00
C PRO A 54 13.51 -16.94 24.94
N LEU A 55 13.27 -15.71 25.40
CA LEU A 55 12.82 -14.56 24.58
C LEU A 55 13.64 -14.32 23.29
N TRP A 56 14.93 -14.65 23.28
CA TRP A 56 15.78 -14.49 22.10
C TRP A 56 15.43 -15.48 20.98
N ILE A 57 15.05 -16.72 21.31
CA ILE A 57 14.57 -17.70 20.31
C ILE A 57 13.25 -17.22 19.75
N HIS A 58 12.38 -16.70 20.62
CA HIS A 58 11.12 -16.09 20.21
C HIS A 58 11.36 -14.99 19.16
N ALA A 59 12.27 -14.05 19.44
CA ALA A 59 12.62 -13.00 18.48
C ALA A 59 13.25 -13.56 17.18
N VAL A 60 14.18 -14.50 17.28
CA VAL A 60 14.88 -15.05 16.11
C VAL A 60 13.98 -15.93 15.23
N VAL A 61 12.92 -16.52 15.76
CA VAL A 61 11.99 -17.37 14.98
C VAL A 61 10.78 -16.57 14.49
N THR A 62 10.14 -15.80 15.36
CA THR A 62 8.90 -15.09 15.02
C THR A 62 9.17 -13.89 14.11
N LEU A 63 10.30 -13.19 14.27
CA LEU A 63 10.62 -12.00 13.46
C LEU A 63 10.89 -12.37 11.99
N PRO A 64 11.73 -13.37 11.65
CA PRO A 64 11.89 -13.78 10.26
C PRO A 64 10.61 -14.37 9.67
N LEU A 65 9.82 -15.10 10.46
CA LEU A 65 8.52 -15.62 10.02
C LEU A 65 7.58 -14.47 9.64
N LEU A 66 7.50 -13.42 10.46
CA LEU A 66 6.69 -12.23 10.18
C LEU A 66 7.17 -11.53 8.91
N LEU A 67 8.48 -11.35 8.75
CA LEU A 67 9.06 -10.73 7.55
C LEU A 67 8.76 -11.57 6.30
N LEU A 68 8.95 -12.89 6.37
CA LEU A 68 8.65 -13.80 5.26
C LEU A 68 7.15 -13.88 4.96
N ALA A 69 6.28 -13.70 5.93
CA ALA A 69 4.84 -13.67 5.72
C ALA A 69 4.39 -12.37 5.03
N CYS A 70 4.96 -11.23 5.41
CA CYS A 70 4.52 -9.91 4.94
C CYS A 70 5.22 -9.46 3.64
N VAL A 71 6.55 -9.55 3.58
CA VAL A 71 7.39 -9.00 2.50
C VAL A 71 7.03 -9.51 1.09
N PRO A 72 6.88 -10.82 0.84
CA PRO A 72 6.56 -11.30 -0.50
C PRO A 72 5.13 -10.95 -0.94
N VAL A 73 4.21 -10.74 0.00
CA VAL A 73 2.81 -10.41 -0.28
C VAL A 73 2.63 -8.94 -0.65
N ILE A 74 3.50 -8.04 -0.16
CA ILE A 74 3.45 -6.60 -0.49
C ILE A 74 3.49 -6.35 -2.00
N ARG A 75 4.33 -7.09 -2.72
CA ARG A 75 4.57 -6.88 -4.16
C ARG A 75 3.35 -7.20 -5.05
N PRO A 76 2.73 -8.39 -4.98
CA PRO A 76 1.55 -8.71 -5.76
C PRO A 76 0.35 -7.86 -5.36
N LEU A 77 0.15 -7.59 -4.06
CA LEU A 77 -0.96 -6.75 -3.60
C LEU A 77 -0.82 -5.33 -4.16
N LYS A 78 0.37 -4.74 -4.12
CA LYS A 78 0.59 -3.41 -4.69
C LYS A 78 0.28 -3.35 -6.19
N GLY A 79 0.64 -4.39 -6.95
CA GLY A 79 0.26 -4.50 -8.36
C GLY A 79 -1.24 -4.60 -8.58
N LEU A 80 -1.93 -5.40 -7.76
CA LEU A 80 -3.37 -5.62 -7.83
C LEU A 80 -4.16 -4.35 -7.50
N PHE A 81 -3.74 -3.59 -6.48
CA PHE A 81 -4.39 -2.35 -6.08
C PHE A 81 -4.27 -1.28 -7.18
N VAL A 82 -3.10 -1.14 -7.80
CA VAL A 82 -2.92 -0.21 -8.94
C VAL A 82 -3.76 -0.63 -10.14
N ALA A 83 -3.86 -1.93 -10.44
CA ALA A 83 -4.72 -2.42 -11.51
C ALA A 83 -6.22 -2.16 -11.21
N SER A 84 -6.64 -2.33 -9.97
CA SER A 84 -8.01 -2.03 -9.53
C SER A 84 -8.34 -0.54 -9.64
N GLN A 85 -7.44 0.35 -9.21
CA GLN A 85 -7.60 1.80 -9.37
C GLN A 85 -7.68 2.21 -10.85
N TYR A 86 -6.89 1.57 -11.71
CA TYR A 86 -6.93 1.80 -13.15
C TYR A 86 -8.26 1.37 -13.79
N ILE A 87 -8.76 0.17 -13.47
CA ILE A 87 -10.04 -0.34 -14.00
C ILE A 87 -11.22 0.47 -13.48
N ASN A 88 -11.23 0.79 -12.18
CA ASN A 88 -12.33 1.50 -11.53
C ASN A 88 -12.29 3.02 -11.75
N LYS A 89 -11.27 3.55 -12.45
CA LYS A 89 -11.03 4.99 -12.64
C LYS A 89 -11.12 5.78 -11.33
N ALA A 90 -10.66 5.16 -10.24
CA ALA A 90 -10.68 5.74 -8.91
C ALA A 90 -9.54 6.76 -8.79
N GLY A 91 -9.74 7.94 -9.35
CA GLY A 91 -8.88 9.11 -9.11
C GLY A 91 -9.37 9.91 -7.91
N GLU A 92 -8.48 10.70 -7.30
CA GLU A 92 -8.86 11.65 -6.24
C GLU A 92 -10.04 12.52 -6.69
N GLY A 93 -11.09 12.57 -5.88
CA GLY A 93 -12.25 13.42 -6.12
C GLY A 93 -11.85 14.89 -6.04
N ARG A 94 -11.59 15.52 -7.19
CA ARG A 94 -11.40 16.97 -7.26
C ARG A 94 -12.75 17.65 -7.03
N LEU A 95 -12.88 18.33 -5.90
CA LEU A 95 -13.98 19.26 -5.69
C LEU A 95 -13.85 20.39 -6.71
N ALA A 96 -14.93 20.70 -7.42
CA ALA A 96 -14.98 21.88 -8.28
C ALA A 96 -14.72 23.11 -7.40
N ALA A 97 -13.67 23.88 -7.71
CA ALA A 97 -13.48 25.17 -7.09
C ALA A 97 -14.75 26.00 -7.32
N PRO A 98 -15.33 26.62 -6.29
CA PRO A 98 -16.50 27.46 -6.47
C PRO A 98 -16.17 28.53 -7.51
N ALA A 99 -17.02 28.64 -8.53
CA ALA A 99 -16.89 29.67 -9.56
C ALA A 99 -16.80 31.02 -8.86
N ALA A 100 -15.68 31.73 -9.08
CA ALA A 100 -15.52 33.08 -8.56
C ALA A 100 -16.72 33.93 -9.04
N PRO A 101 -17.46 34.61 -8.14
CA PRO A 101 -18.57 35.44 -8.55
C PRO A 101 -18.02 36.63 -9.35
N ASN A 102 -18.35 36.65 -10.65
CA ASN A 102 -18.35 37.80 -11.55
C ASN A 102 -17.27 38.86 -11.26
N ALA A 103 -16.11 38.72 -11.92
CA ALA A 103 -15.26 39.89 -12.18
C ALA A 103 -16.04 40.83 -13.11
N GLY A 104 -16.77 41.79 -12.52
CA GLY A 104 -17.38 42.89 -13.25
C GLY A 104 -16.32 43.68 -14.03
N PRO A 105 -16.70 44.37 -15.11
CA PRO A 105 -15.75 45.06 -15.95
C PRO A 105 -15.09 46.19 -15.14
N THR A 106 -13.80 46.06 -14.90
CA THR A 106 -12.99 47.12 -14.30
C THR A 106 -12.76 48.18 -15.38
N THR A 107 -13.66 49.16 -15.48
CA THR A 107 -13.38 50.42 -16.18
C THR A 107 -12.42 51.21 -15.30
N ARG A 108 -11.21 51.46 -15.79
CA ARG A 108 -10.27 52.41 -15.20
C ARG A 108 -9.92 53.43 -16.31
N ASN A 109 -10.24 54.69 -16.01
CA ASN A 109 -10.06 55.90 -16.85
C ASN A 109 -8.72 55.95 -17.59
#